data_AF-A0A368MCX4-F1
#
_entry.id   AF-A0A368MCX4-F1
#
_cell.length_a   1.000
_cell.length_b   1.000
_cell.length_c   1.000
_cell.angle_alpha   90.00
_cell.angle_beta   90.00
_cell.angle_gamma   90.00
#
_symmetry.space_group_name_H-M   'P 1'
#
loop_
_entity.id
_entity.type
_entity.pdbx_description
1 polymer ?
#
loop_
_entity_poly.entity_id
_entity_poly.type
_entity_poly.pdbx_seq_one_letter_code
_entity_poly.pdbx_strand_id
1 'polypeptide(L)' 'MTLNEFNKLDMRDGMETVNQFGTFLDNYYDDEERCNLFAIDMFFVEVAYHNNHNRIKQIRAFRYGHRLDRYSNLSI' A
#
# COMPACT_ATOMS: atom_id res chain seq x y z
N MET A 1 -4.55 14.99 1.17
CA MET A 1 -3.25 14.82 1.86
C MET A 1 -2.15 14.65 0.82
N THR A 2 -0.95 15.17 1.05
CA THR A 2 0.21 14.94 0.18
C THR A 2 1.02 13.72 0.64
N LEU A 3 1.77 13.10 -0.28
CA LEU A 3 2.70 12.00 0.05
C LEU A 3 3.66 12.36 1.19
N ASN A 4 4.15 13.61 1.22
CA ASN A 4 5.10 14.06 2.25
C ASN A 4 4.46 14.20 3.62
N GLU A 5 3.17 14.54 3.69
CA GLU A 5 2.41 14.55 4.94
C GLU A 5 2.14 13.13 5.41
N PHE A 6 1.73 12.25 4.51
CA PHE A 6 1.49 10.84 4.81
C PHE A 6 2.74 10.15 5.38
N ASN A 7 3.91 10.38 4.77
CA ASN A 7 5.17 9.78 5.20
C ASN A 7 5.66 10.25 6.59
N LYS A 8 5.03 11.26 7.19
CA LYS A 8 5.31 11.71 8.56
C LYS A 8 4.44 11.01 9.61
N LEU A 9 3.39 10.31 9.19
CA LEU A 9 2.49 9.59 10.09
C LEU A 9 3.18 8.35 10.64
N ASP A 10 2.81 7.98 11.86
CA ASP A 10 3.16 6.66 12.38
C ASP A 10 2.29 5.57 11.73
N MET A 11 2.55 4.31 12.07
CA MET A 11 1.82 3.19 11.46
C MET A 11 0.32 3.21 11.78
N ARG A 12 -0.07 3.67 12.96
CA ARG A 12 -1.48 3.71 13.37
C ARG A 12 -2.22 4.78 12.59
N ASP A 13 -1.69 6.01 12.59
CA ASP A 13 -2.29 7.15 11.90
C ASP A 13 -2.26 6.94 10.37
N GLY A 14 -1.20 6.32 9.86
CA GLY A 14 -1.09 5.89 8.47
C GLY A 14 -2.19 4.90 8.09
N MET A 15 -2.47 3.90 8.92
CA MET A 15 -3.55 2.94 8.67
C MET A 15 -4.93 3.58 8.80
N GLU A 16 -5.15 4.47 9.76
CA GLU A 16 -6.39 5.22 9.90
C GLU A 16 -6.65 6.07 8.65
N THR A 17 -5.63 6.73 8.15
CA THR A 17 -5.70 7.52 6.91
C THR A 17 -6.05 6.64 5.70
N VAL A 18 -5.41 5.46 5.57
CA VAL A 18 -5.76 4.51 4.50
C VAL A 18 -7.21 4.04 4.62
N ASN A 19 -7.70 3.76 5.83
CA ASN A 19 -9.08 3.33 6.04
C ASN A 19 -10.12 4.42 5.73
N GLN A 20 -9.80 5.68 6.04
CA GLN A 20 -10.73 6.80 5.86
C GLN A 20 -10.73 7.34 4.42
N PHE A 21 -9.57 7.39 3.78
CA PHE A 21 -9.39 8.10 2.50
C PHE A 21 -8.92 7.18 1.36
N GLY A 22 -8.44 5.98 1.66
CA GLY A 22 -7.92 5.05 0.67
C GLY A 22 -9.02 4.43 -0.17
N THR A 23 -8.84 4.47 -1.49
CA THR A 23 -9.62 3.65 -2.43
C THR A 23 -8.83 2.38 -2.72
N PHE A 24 -9.38 1.21 -2.36
CA PHE A 24 -8.76 -0.07 -2.69
C PHE A 24 -8.68 -0.24 -4.21
N LEU A 25 -7.51 -0.64 -4.71
CA LEU A 25 -7.28 -0.88 -6.13
C LEU A 25 -7.11 -2.36 -6.42
N ASP A 26 -6.14 -2.99 -5.77
CA ASP A 26 -5.81 -4.39 -6.02
C ASP A 26 -5.02 -4.99 -4.84
N ASN A 27 -4.83 -6.30 -4.87
CA ASN A 27 -3.92 -7.00 -3.98
C ASN A 27 -2.86 -7.76 -4.78
N TYR A 28 -1.70 -7.92 -4.15
CA TYR A 28 -0.61 -8.73 -4.65
C TYR A 28 -0.27 -9.74 -3.57
N TYR A 29 -0.04 -10.98 -3.97
CA TYR A 29 0.42 -12.04 -3.10
C TYR A 29 1.49 -12.86 -3.81
N ASP A 30 2.63 -13.02 -3.16
CA ASP A 30 3.66 -14.00 -3.52
C ASP A 30 4.07 -14.80 -2.28
N ASP A 31 5.08 -15.64 -2.43
CA ASP A 31 5.59 -16.49 -1.34
C ASP A 31 6.23 -15.68 -0.18
N GLU A 32 6.56 -14.40 -0.38
CA GLU A 32 7.31 -13.54 0.56
C GLU A 32 6.49 -12.43 1.22
N GLU A 33 5.56 -11.80 0.49
CA GLU A 33 4.70 -10.75 1.00
C GLU A 33 3.28 -10.75 0.39
N ARG A 34 2.31 -10.42 1.24
CA ARG A 34 0.97 -10.02 0.83
C ARG A 34 0.85 -8.50 0.94
N CYS A 35 0.41 -7.84 -0.12
CA CYS A 35 0.27 -6.39 -0.17
C CYS A 35 -1.11 -6.00 -0.71
N ASN A 36 -1.80 -5.11 0.01
CA ASN A 36 -2.99 -4.44 -0.51
C ASN A 36 -2.62 -3.05 -1.01
N LEU A 37 -3.02 -2.70 -2.23
CA LEU A 37 -2.76 -1.41 -2.85
C LEU A 37 -3.99 -0.50 -2.74
N PHE A 38 -3.75 0.72 -2.31
CA PHE A 38 -4.75 1.78 -2.20
C PHE A 38 -4.29 3.02 -2.96
N ALA A 39 -5.22 3.77 -3.54
CA ALA A 39 -5.00 5.14 -3.99
C ALA A 39 -5.50 6.15 -2.95
N ILE A 40 -4.71 7.19 -2.69
CA ILE A 40 -5.09 8.36 -1.91
C ILE A 40 -4.65 9.59 -2.71
N ASP A 41 -5.62 10.41 -3.15
CA ASP A 41 -5.38 11.61 -3.96
C ASP A 41 -4.43 11.36 -5.16
N MET A 42 -3.19 11.84 -5.09
CA MET A 42 -2.17 11.77 -6.16
C MET A 42 -1.03 10.79 -5.86
N PHE A 43 -1.25 9.83 -4.95
CA PHE A 43 -0.27 8.80 -4.60
C PHE A 43 -0.94 7.47 -4.26
N PHE A 44 -0.11 6.44 -4.14
CA PHE A 44 -0.51 5.08 -3.80
C PHE A 44 0.08 4.68 -2.46
N VAL A 45 -0.61 3.76 -1.78
CA VAL A 45 -0.19 3.17 -0.51
C VAL A 45 -0.29 1.66 -0.58
N GLU A 46 0.82 0.99 -0.32
CA GLU A 46 0.89 -0.45 -0.07
C GLU A 46 0.79 -0.71 1.43
N VAL A 47 -0.19 -1.51 1.83
CA VAL A 47 -0.24 -2.12 3.16
C VAL A 47 0.27 -3.55 3.04
N ALA A 48 1.49 -3.79 3.52
CA ALA A 48 2.16 -5.08 3.47
C ALA A 48 1.92 -5.86 4.77
N TYR A 49 1.63 -7.15 4.66
CA TYR A 49 1.33 -8.04 5.77
C TYR A 49 2.42 -9.11 5.94
N HIS A 50 2.53 -9.67 7.14
CA HIS A 50 3.29 -10.90 7.33
C HIS A 50 2.52 -12.08 6.73
N ASN A 51 3.18 -12.97 5.97
CA ASN A 51 2.52 -14.12 5.35
C ASN A 51 1.92 -15.10 6.38
N ASN A 52 2.59 -15.25 7.53
CA ASN A 52 2.19 -16.22 8.55
C ASN A 52 1.30 -15.64 9.66
N HIS A 53 1.24 -14.32 9.78
CA HIS A 53 0.50 -13.64 10.83
C HIS A 53 -0.31 -12.53 10.17
N ASN A 54 -1.62 -12.51 10.37
CA ASN A 54 -2.50 -11.45 9.83
C ASN A 54 -2.26 -10.11 10.57
N ARG A 55 -1.04 -9.58 10.41
CA ARG A 55 -0.49 -8.38 11.04
C ARG A 55 0.21 -7.57 9.96
N ILE A 56 -0.01 -6.27 10.01
CA ILE A 56 0.66 -5.31 9.15
C ILE A 56 2.15 -5.32 9.50
N LYS A 57 2.97 -5.56 8.48
CA LYS A 57 4.44 -5.48 8.54
C LYS A 57 4.91 -4.05 8.26
N GLN A 58 4.31 -3.41 7.26
CA GLN A 58 4.71 -2.07 6.82
C GLN A 58 3.61 -1.38 6.02
N ILE A 59 3.62 -0.05 6.05
CA ILE A 59 2.83 0.81 5.16
C ILE A 59 3.82 1.62 4.32
N ARG A 60 3.70 1.58 2.99
CA ARG A 60 4.65 2.22 2.06
C ARG A 60 3.87 3.10 1.10
N ALA A 61 4.21 4.39 1.02
CA ALA A 61 3.55 5.33 0.11
C ALA A 61 4.48 5.77 -1.02
N PHE A 62 3.95 5.91 -2.24
CA PHE A 62 4.72 6.28 -3.43
C PHE A 62 3.83 6.93 -4.51
N ARG A 63 4.40 7.75 -5.40
CA ARG A 63 3.64 8.44 -6.46
C ARG A 63 3.41 7.57 -7.71
N TYR A 64 4.45 6.89 -8.19
CA TYR A 64 4.45 6.07 -9.40
C TYR A 64 5.71 5.19 -9.41
N GLY A 65 5.77 4.23 -10.34
CA GLY A 65 6.98 3.46 -10.63
C GLY A 65 6.75 1.95 -10.60
N HIS A 66 7.85 1.20 -10.69
CA HIS A 66 7.90 -0.25 -10.85
C HIS A 66 7.15 -1.07 -9.79
N ARG A 67 6.78 -0.44 -8.67
CA ARG A 67 5.90 -1.07 -7.65
C ARG A 67 4.52 -1.41 -8.22
N LEU A 68 3.99 -0.59 -9.13
CA LEU A 68 2.70 -0.83 -9.78
C LEU A 68 2.75 -2.02 -10.75
N ASP A 69 3.93 -2.37 -11.26
CA ASP A 69 4.07 -3.46 -12.24
C ASP A 69 3.56 -4.79 -11.69
N ARG A 70 3.70 -5.01 -10.37
CA ARG A 70 3.22 -6.22 -9.68
C ARG A 70 1.70 -6.36 -9.65
N TYR A 71 0.99 -5.27 -9.85
CA TYR A 71 -0.48 -5.20 -9.88
C TYR A 71 -1.02 -5.13 -11.31
N SER A 72 -0.15 -5.08 -12.31
CA SER A 72 -0.56 -4.82 -13.68
C SER A 72 -1.03 -6.07 -14.43
N ASN A 73 -0.98 -7.28 -13.83
CA ASN A 73 -1.31 -8.57 -14.48
C ASN A 73 -0.75 -8.68 -15.91
N LEU A 74 0.42 -8.10 -16.17
CA LEU A 74 1.04 -8.16 -17.49
C LEU A 74 1.73 -9.50 -17.61
N SER A 75 1.01 -10.48 -18.16
CA SER A 75 1.63 -11.65 -18.80
C SER A 75 2.37 -11.12 -20.04
N ILE A 76 3.68 -10.89 -19.93
CA ILE A 76 4.55 -10.67 -21.09
C ILE A 76 5.09 -12.03 -21.54
#